data_AF-A0A2U0DQ43-F1
#
_entry.id   AF-A0A2U0DQ43-F1
#
_cell.length_a   1.000
_cell.length_b   1.000
_cell.length_c   1.000
_cell.angle_alpha   90.00
_cell.angle_beta   90.00
_cell.angle_gamma   90.00
#
_symmetry.space_group_name_H-M   'P 1'
#
loop_
_entity.id
_entity.type
_entity.pdbx_description
1 polymer ?
#
loop_
_entity_poly.entity_id
_entity_poly.type
_entity_poly.pdbx_seq_one_letter_code
_entity_poly.pdbx_strand_id
1 'polypeptide(L)' 'MKTIFTFLILNILSFIAGCFIFYFLFDWFNPPVTEDGHPYMPIENVICSVIAAFVSTILFFIFIRKYIAKKLKFF' A
#
# COMPACT_ATOMS: atom_id res chain seq x y z
N MET A 1 -24.32 -8.60 -1.05
CA MET A 1 -23.32 -8.72 -2.14
C MET A 1 -22.71 -7.39 -2.56
N LYS A 2 -23.50 -6.34 -2.82
CA LYS A 2 -22.99 -5.02 -3.26
C LYS A 2 -21.90 -4.44 -2.35
N THR A 3 -22.10 -4.44 -1.02
CA THR A 3 -21.12 -3.94 -0.04
C THR A 3 -19.81 -4.71 -0.03
N ILE A 4 -19.85 -6.05 -0.13
CA ILE A 4 -18.65 -6.89 -0.18
C ILE A 4 -17.84 -6.58 -1.45
N PHE A 5 -18.53 -6.41 -2.58
CA PHE A 5 -17.89 -6.05 -3.85
C PHE A 5 -17.24 -4.67 -3.78
N THR A 6 -17.89 -3.68 -3.17
CA THR A 6 -17.30 -2.36 -2.93
C THR A 6 -16.05 -2.44 -2.04
N PHE A 7 -16.07 -3.26 -0.98
CA PHE A 7 -14.89 -3.45 -0.12
C PHE A 7 -13.72 -4.12 -0.86
N LEU A 8 -14.00 -5.04 -1.77
CA LEU A 8 -12.98 -5.68 -2.59
C LEU A 8 -12.32 -4.66 -3.52
N ILE A 9 -13.12 -3.87 -4.24
CA ILE A 9 -12.61 -2.81 -5.13
C ILE A 9 -11.76 -1.81 -4.34
N LEU A 10 -12.22 -1.38 -3.16
CA LEU A 10 -11.48 -0.43 -2.33
C LEU A 10 -10.12 -0.99 -1.89
N ASN A 11 -10.04 -2.28 -1.56
CA ASN A 11 -8.77 -2.93 -1.22
C ASN A 11 -7.82 -2.97 -2.41
N ILE A 12 -8.31 -3.34 -3.60
CA ILE A 12 -7.49 -3.39 -4.81
C ILE A 12 -6.96 -1.99 -5.13
N LEU A 13 -7.81 -0.97 -5.08
CA LEU A 13 -7.41 0.42 -5.32
C LEU A 13 -6.40 0.90 -4.26
N SER A 14 -6.64 0.59 -2.98
CA SER A 14 -5.71 0.92 -1.89
C SER A 14 -4.36 0.25 -2.07
N PHE A 15 -4.33 -1.01 -2.51
CA PHE A 15 -3.10 -1.74 -2.76
C PHE A 15 -2.32 -1.12 -3.93
N ILE A 16 -2.98 -0.87 -5.06
CA ILE A 16 -2.36 -0.25 -6.23
C ILE A 16 -1.79 1.13 -5.85
N ALA A 17 -2.58 1.98 -5.21
CA ALA A 17 -2.13 3.29 -4.74
C ALA A 17 -0.95 3.16 -3.76
N GLY A 18 -1.02 2.19 -2.83
CA GLY A 18 0.06 1.88 -1.90
C GLY A 18 1.36 1.53 -2.60
N CYS A 19 1.32 0.71 -3.66
CA CYS A 19 2.52 0.36 -4.43
C CYS A 19 3.23 1.61 -4.97
N PHE A 20 2.49 2.54 -5.59
CA PHE A 20 3.07 3.77 -6.10
C PHE A 20 3.61 4.67 -4.98
N ILE A 21 2.86 4.84 -3.88
CA ILE A 21 3.29 5.67 -2.75
C ILE A 21 4.59 5.12 -2.15
N PHE A 22 4.64 3.83 -1.84
CA PHE A 22 5.84 3.22 -1.27
C PHE A 22 7.00 3.18 -2.24
N TYR A 23 6.75 2.99 -3.53
CA TYR A 23 7.78 3.05 -4.55
C TYR A 23 8.47 4.43 -4.57
N PHE A 24 7.69 5.51 -4.64
CA PHE A 24 8.26 6.87 -4.57
C PHE A 24 8.92 7.16 -3.23
N LEU A 25 8.40 6.62 -2.13
CA LEU A 25 9.00 6.77 -0.81
C LEU A 25 10.36 6.06 -0.74
N PHE A 26 10.48 4.85 -1.26
CA PHE A 26 11.73 4.11 -1.29
C PHE A 26 12.74 4.70 -2.26
N ASP A 27 12.31 5.17 -3.44
CA ASP A 27 13.18 5.91 -4.35
C ASP A 27 13.70 7.22 -3.73
N TRP A 28 12.94 7.84 -2.83
CA TRP A 28 13.41 9.02 -2.09
C TRP A 28 14.47 8.67 -1.04
N PHE A 29 14.31 7.57 -0.31
CA PHE A 29 15.25 7.16 0.75
C PHE A 29 16.49 6.43 0.21
N ASN A 30 16.31 5.62 -0.83
CA ASN A 30 17.35 4.83 -1.47
C ASN A 30 17.24 5.05 -3.00
N PRO A 31 17.71 6.21 -3.48
CA PRO A 31 17.63 6.55 -4.89
C PRO A 31 18.44 5.53 -5.70
N PRO A 32 17.92 5.07 -6.86
CA PRO A 32 18.57 4.02 -7.64
C PRO A 32 19.71 4.57 -8.48
N VAL A 33 20.76 4.97 -7.79
CA VAL A 33 21.99 5.50 -8.35
C VAL A 33 23.13 4.62 -7.86
N THR A 34 23.96 4.12 -8.78
CA THR A 34 25.16 3.36 -8.41
C THR A 34 26.18 4.28 -7.71
N GLU A 35 27.20 3.68 -7.09
CA GLU A 35 28.31 4.44 -6.48
C GLU A 35 28.98 5.41 -7.47
N ASP A 36 28.99 5.05 -8.76
CA ASP A 36 29.52 5.85 -9.87
C ASP A 36 28.55 6.94 -10.38
N GLY A 37 27.35 7.07 -9.81
CA GLY A 37 26.37 8.08 -10.20
C GLY A 37 25.44 7.68 -11.35
N HIS A 38 25.49 6.42 -11.82
CA HIS A 38 24.66 5.97 -12.93
C HIS A 38 23.28 5.47 -12.45
N PRO A 39 22.18 5.90 -13.11
CA PRO A 39 20.86 5.40 -12.76
C PRO A 39 20.75 3.91 -13.11
N TYR A 40 20.23 3.11 -12.19
CA TYR A 40 19.88 1.71 -12.42
C TYR A 40 18.38 1.49 -12.22
N MET A 41 17.87 0.33 -12.65
CA MET A 41 16.45 0.01 -12.43
C MET A 41 16.23 -0.41 -10.97
N PRO A 42 15.39 0.29 -10.18
CA PRO A 42 15.17 0.04 -8.74
C PRO A 42 14.35 -1.24 -8.48
N ILE A 43 14.78 -2.40 -8.97
CA ILE A 43 14.04 -3.67 -8.80
C ILE A 43 13.80 -3.96 -7.31
N GLU A 44 14.78 -3.67 -6.45
CA GLU A 44 14.65 -3.80 -5.00
C GLU A 44 13.52 -2.92 -4.45
N ASN A 45 13.49 -1.62 -4.77
CA ASN A 45 12.44 -0.72 -4.30
C ASN A 45 11.06 -1.13 -4.86
N VAL A 46 10.98 -1.68 -6.08
CA VAL A 46 9.75 -2.25 -6.64
C VAL A 46 9.27 -3.42 -5.77
N ILE A 47 10.13 -4.38 -5.44
CA ILE A 47 9.75 -5.53 -4.61
C ILE A 47 9.36 -5.06 -3.19
N CYS A 48 10.14 -4.18 -2.59
CA CYS A 48 9.86 -3.62 -1.26
C CYS A 48 8.54 -2.85 -1.24
N SER A 49 8.23 -2.07 -2.28
CA SER A 49 6.97 -1.32 -2.36
C SER A 49 5.74 -2.22 -2.44
N VAL A 50 5.83 -3.33 -3.18
CA VAL A 50 4.76 -4.34 -3.24
C VAL A 50 4.52 -4.99 -1.87
N ILE A 51 5.59 -5.38 -1.18
CA ILE A 51 5.48 -6.00 0.17
C ILE A 51 4.91 -4.98 1.16
N ALA A 52 5.42 -3.75 1.17
CA ALA A 52 4.94 -2.68 2.05
C ALA A 52 3.47 -2.34 1.78
N ALA A 53 3.08 -2.23 0.51
CA ALA A 53 1.69 -2.00 0.10
C ALA A 53 0.77 -3.13 0.55
N PHE A 54 1.22 -4.38 0.47
CA PHE A 54 0.44 -5.54 0.90
C PHE A 54 0.17 -5.49 2.42
N VAL A 55 1.21 -5.29 3.22
CA VAL A 55 1.09 -5.18 4.69
C VAL A 55 0.22 -3.99 5.07
N SER A 56 0.44 -2.82 4.44
CA SER A 56 -0.35 -1.61 4.68
C SER A 56 -1.82 -1.82 4.35
N THR A 57 -2.14 -2.51 3.25
CA THR A 57 -3.51 -2.80 2.84
C THR A 57 -4.22 -3.72 3.85
N ILE A 58 -3.53 -4.74 4.37
CA ILE A 58 -4.07 -5.61 5.42
C ILE A 58 -4.39 -4.79 6.68
N LEU A 59 -3.46 -3.95 7.12
CA LEU A 59 -3.68 -3.09 8.29
C LEU A 59 -4.85 -2.13 8.07
N PHE A 60 -4.91 -1.48 6.91
CA PHE A 60 -6.00 -0.58 6.52
C PHE A 60 -7.36 -1.29 6.57
N PHE A 61 -7.44 -2.52 6.06
CA PHE A 61 -8.65 -3.33 6.12
C PHE A 61 -9.07 -3.62 7.56
N ILE A 62 -8.14 -4.03 8.42
CA ILE A 62 -8.40 -4.30 9.84
C ILE A 62 -8.89 -3.02 10.54
N PHE A 63 -8.25 -1.88 10.29
CA PHE A 63 -8.62 -0.59 10.88
C PHE A 63 -10.03 -0.15 10.48
N ILE A 64 -10.36 -0.22 9.18
CA ILE A 64 -11.71 0.12 8.70
C ILE A 64 -12.75 -0.80 9.33
N ARG A 65 -12.51 -2.12 9.36
CA ARG A 65 -13.42 -3.09 9.96
C ARG A 65 -13.66 -2.79 11.44
N LYS A 66 -12.59 -2.48 12.19
CA LYS A 66 -12.67 -2.10 13.60
C LYS A 66 -13.44 -0.79 13.79
N TYR A 67 -13.22 0.21 12.94
CA TYR A 67 -13.92 1.49 12.97
C TYR A 67 -15.42 1.34 12.73
N ILE A 68 -15.81 0.58 11.70
CA ILE A 68 -17.21 0.30 11.38
C ILE A 68 -17.88 -0.47 12.52
N ALA A 69 -17.23 -1.50 13.06
CA ALA A 69 -17.77 -2.29 14.18
C ALA A 69 -17.97 -1.44 15.44
N LYS A 70 -17.07 -0.48 15.71
CA LYS A 70 -17.21 0.46 16.83
C LYS A 70 -18.36 1.43 16.60
N LYS A 71 -18.51 1.95 15.38
CA LYS A 71 -19.59 2.90 15.03
C LYS A 71 -20.98 2.26 15.11
N LEU A 72 -21.09 0.97 14.77
CA LEU A 72 -22.33 0.18 14.87
C LEU A 72 -22.75 -0.18 16.31
N LYS A 73 -21.83 -0.13 17.29
CA LYS A 73 -22.15 -0.33 18.71
C LYS A 73 -22.70 0.92 19.41
N PHE A 74 -22.66 2.08 18.76
CA PHE A 74 -23.10 3.37 19.30
C PHE A 74 -24.50 3.80 18.81
N PHE A 75 -25.17 2.95 18.04
CA PHE A 75 -26.58 3.05 17.66
C PHE A 75 -27.34 1.87 18.27
#